data_AF-A0A817L567-F1
#
_entry.id   AF-A0A817L567-F1
#
_cell.length_a   1.000
_cell.length_b   1.000
_cell.length_c   1.000
_cell.angle_alpha   90.00
_cell.angle_beta   90.00
_cell.angle_gamma   90.00
#
_symmetry.space_group_name_H-M   'P 1'
#
loop_
_entity.id
_entity.type
_entity.pdbx_description
1 polymer ?
#
loop_
_entity_poly.entity_id
_entity_poly.type
_entity_poly.pdbx_seq_one_letter_code
_entity_poly.pdbx_strand_id
1 'polypeptide(L)'
;EQVTDKDVVHQAKSLEEKLLSFEIMLWLFFMVNVTRVTHALTSHLQEKRVDIIVAIDIISTTLKLIQNMRNDDATMINMIQQTVQSAETFDIDVDIEFQRPHKPRQKSRHINDNPHTSVTLTR
;
A
#
# COMPACT_ATOMS: atom_id res chain seq x y z
N GLU A 1 12.59 -16.27 -34.91
CA GLU A 1 11.77 -15.05 -35.02
C GLU A 1 10.87 -14.97 -33.80
N GLN A 2 11.22 -14.16 -32.79
CA GLN A 2 10.31 -13.89 -31.68
C GLN A 2 9.43 -12.72 -32.11
N VAL A 3 8.20 -13.03 -32.53
CA VAL A 3 7.15 -12.04 -32.66
C VAL A 3 6.67 -11.74 -31.24
N THR A 4 7.41 -10.89 -30.52
CA THR A 4 6.94 -10.35 -29.25
C THR A 4 5.86 -9.34 -29.56
N ASP A 5 4.62 -9.67 -29.20
CA ASP A 5 3.48 -8.78 -29.30
C ASP A 5 3.84 -7.44 -28.64
N LYS A 6 3.81 -6.35 -29.42
CA LYS A 6 4.26 -5.03 -28.97
C LYS A 6 3.51 -4.58 -27.73
N ASP A 7 2.25 -5.02 -27.61
CA ASP A 7 1.39 -4.73 -26.47
C ASP A 7 1.90 -5.40 -25.19
N VAL A 8 2.41 -6.63 -25.28
CA VAL A 8 2.97 -7.37 -24.13
C VAL A 8 4.27 -6.72 -23.65
N VAL A 9 5.13 -6.29 -24.58
CA VAL A 9 6.39 -5.60 -24.23
C VAL A 9 6.11 -4.26 -23.56
N HIS A 10 5.16 -3.50 -24.10
CA HIS A 10 4.75 -2.23 -23.50
C HIS A 10 4.12 -2.43 -22.11
N GLN A 11 3.27 -3.45 -21.93
CA GLN A 11 2.68 -3.77 -20.64
C GLN A 11 3.76 -4.15 -19.61
N ALA A 12 4.69 -5.03 -19.99
CA ALA A 12 5.80 -5.45 -19.13
C ALA A 12 6.66 -4.26 -18.69
N LYS A 13 7.03 -3.38 -19.63
CA LYS A 13 7.78 -2.17 -19.32
C LYS A 13 7.02 -1.23 -18.38
N SER A 14 5.72 -1.02 -18.62
CA SER A 14 4.89 -0.19 -17.74
C SER A 14 4.75 -0.78 -16.34
N LEU A 15 4.82 -2.10 -16.20
CA LEU A 15 4.76 -2.79 -14.92
C LEU A 15 6.10 -2.69 -14.19
N GLU A 16 7.20 -2.86 -14.89
CA GLU A 16 8.56 -2.67 -14.38
C GLU A 16 8.76 -1.26 -13.84
N GLU A 17 8.36 -0.22 -14.60
CA GLU A 17 8.41 1.18 -14.16
C GLU A 17 7.56 1.43 -12.89
N LYS A 18 6.44 0.72 -12.73
CA LYS A 18 5.63 0.79 -11.51
C LYS A 18 6.25 0.06 -10.34
N LEU A 19 6.88 -1.09 -10.57
CA LEU A 19 7.54 -1.86 -9.51
C LEU A 19 8.76 -1.12 -8.96
N LEU A 20 9.47 -0.40 -9.82
CA LEU A 20 10.60 0.47 -9.46
C LEU A 20 10.15 1.88 -9.04
N SER A 21 8.87 2.10 -8.77
CA SER A 21 8.42 3.38 -8.21
C SER A 21 8.86 3.52 -6.75
N PHE A 22 9.18 4.74 -6.34
CA PHE A 22 9.48 5.06 -4.95
C PHE A 22 8.32 4.69 -4.02
N GLU A 23 7.07 4.89 -4.49
CA GLU A 23 5.86 4.53 -3.73
C GLU A 23 5.88 3.05 -3.35
N ILE A 24 6.09 2.14 -4.32
CA ILE A 24 6.12 0.69 -4.06
C ILE A 24 7.23 0.34 -3.08
N MET A 25 8.40 0.97 -3.20
CA MET A 25 9.50 0.71 -2.28
C MET A 25 9.16 1.15 -0.86
N LEU A 26 8.57 2.34 -0.69
CA LEU A 26 8.09 2.82 0.61
C LEU A 26 7.05 1.87 1.22
N TRP A 27 6.10 1.39 0.41
CA TRP A 27 5.12 0.40 0.83
C TRP A 27 5.77 -0.90 1.30
N LEU A 28 6.81 -1.38 0.61
CA LEU A 28 7.53 -2.59 1.02
C LEU A 28 8.20 -2.43 2.39
N PHE A 29 8.92 -1.33 2.61
CA PHE A 29 9.53 -1.04 3.92
C PHE A 29 8.48 -0.94 5.03
N PHE A 30 7.36 -0.27 4.76
CA PHE A 30 6.26 -0.17 5.70
C PHE A 30 5.65 -1.55 6.02
N MET A 31 5.41 -2.37 5.00
CA MET A 31 4.85 -3.72 5.16
C MET A 31 5.75 -4.62 6.01
N VAL A 32 7.09 -4.53 5.86
CA VAL A 32 8.01 -5.30 6.73
C VAL A 32 7.76 -4.98 8.21
N ASN A 33 7.54 -3.71 8.55
CA ASN A 33 7.28 -3.29 9.92
C ASN A 33 5.90 -3.78 10.41
N VAL A 34 4.85 -3.63 9.61
CA VAL A 34 3.51 -4.13 9.93
C VAL A 34 3.51 -5.65 10.11
N THR A 35 4.15 -6.37 9.20
CA THR A 35 4.25 -7.84 9.26
C THR A 35 5.00 -8.27 10.50
N ARG A 36 6.11 -7.61 10.88
CA ARG A 36 6.84 -7.93 12.13
C ARG A 36 5.95 -7.82 13.36
N VAL A 37 5.14 -6.76 13.46
CA VAL A 37 4.23 -6.55 14.59
C VAL A 37 3.09 -7.57 14.59
N THR A 38 2.53 -7.89 13.43
CA THR A 38 1.37 -8.79 13.30
C THR A 38 1.74 -10.28 13.20
N HIS A 39 3.02 -10.61 13.04
CA HIS A 39 3.50 -11.99 12.91
C HIS A 39 3.14 -12.86 14.12
N ALA A 40 3.37 -12.36 15.34
CA ALA A 40 3.04 -13.10 16.55
C ALA A 40 1.53 -13.41 16.66
N LEU A 41 0.69 -12.44 16.33
CA LEU A 41 -0.76 -12.60 16.29
C LEU A 41 -1.19 -13.62 15.24
N THR A 42 -0.71 -13.47 14.01
CA THR A 42 -1.09 -14.36 12.91
C THR A 42 -0.60 -15.79 13.15
N SER A 43 0.61 -15.97 13.66
CA SER A 43 1.16 -17.26 14.05
C SER A 43 0.29 -17.94 15.11
N HIS A 44 -0.09 -17.21 16.16
CA HIS A 44 -0.90 -17.78 17.24
C HIS A 44 -2.30 -18.18 16.78
N LEU A 45 -2.95 -17.33 15.97
CA LEU A 45 -4.28 -17.62 15.44
C LEU A 45 -4.31 -18.77 14.43
N GLN A 46 -3.17 -19.11 13.82
CA GLN A 46 -3.03 -20.23 12.89
C GLN A 46 -2.73 -21.57 13.59
N GLU A 47 -2.54 -21.58 14.92
CA GLU A 47 -2.30 -22.81 15.66
C GLU A 47 -3.50 -23.75 15.62
N LYS A 48 -3.25 -25.07 15.59
CA LYS A 48 -4.32 -26.10 15.55
C LYS A 48 -5.22 -26.07 16.80
N ARG A 49 -4.74 -25.51 17.89
CA ARG A 49 -5.46 -25.33 19.15
C ARG A 49 -5.14 -23.94 19.65
N VAL A 50 -6.14 -23.07 19.70
CA VAL A 50 -6.00 -21.70 20.16
C VAL A 50 -6.59 -21.60 21.56
N ASP A 51 -5.81 -21.09 22.51
CA ASP A 51 -6.34 -20.69 23.82
C ASP A 51 -6.92 -19.28 23.70
N ILE A 52 -8.22 -19.15 23.95
CA ILE A 52 -8.95 -17.89 23.81
C ILE A 52 -8.42 -16.82 24.77
N ILE A 53 -8.00 -17.22 25.98
CA ILE A 53 -7.49 -16.26 26.98
C ILE A 53 -6.17 -15.67 26.51
N VAL A 54 -5.28 -16.52 26.00
CA VAL A 54 -3.99 -16.11 25.43
C VAL A 54 -4.18 -15.29 24.17
N ALA A 55 -5.13 -15.67 23.31
CA ALA A 55 -5.44 -14.93 22.09
C ALA A 55 -5.88 -13.49 22.38
N ILE A 56 -6.71 -13.26 23.41
CA ILE A 56 -7.13 -11.92 23.81
C ILE A 56 -5.93 -11.06 24.24
N ASP A 57 -5.00 -11.63 25.01
CA ASP A 57 -3.80 -10.93 25.45
C ASP A 57 -2.87 -10.56 24.29
N ILE A 58 -2.67 -11.50 23.35
CA ILE A 58 -1.88 -11.26 22.14
C ILE A 58 -2.54 -10.20 21.25
N ILE A 59 -3.86 -10.22 21.09
CA ILE A 59 -4.60 -9.18 20.34
C ILE A 59 -4.39 -7.81 21.01
N SER A 60 -4.56 -7.72 22.32
CA SER A 60 -4.40 -6.46 23.08
C SER A 60 -2.97 -5.91 22.94
N THR A 61 -1.98 -6.79 23.07
CA THR A 61 -0.57 -6.43 22.93
C THR A 61 -0.25 -5.97 21.50
N THR A 62 -0.74 -6.68 20.49
CA THR A 62 -0.55 -6.31 19.09
C THR A 62 -1.18 -4.95 18.79
N LEU A 63 -2.36 -4.67 19.34
CA LEU A 63 -3.04 -3.39 19.18
C LEU A 63 -2.23 -2.23 19.78
N LYS A 64 -1.64 -2.43 20.97
CA LYS A 64 -0.72 -1.46 21.57
C LYS A 64 0.53 -1.23 20.72
N LEU A 65 1.12 -2.29 20.18
CA LEU A 65 2.30 -2.18 19.30
C LEU A 65 1.99 -1.40 18.02
N ILE A 66 0.83 -1.64 17.40
CA ILE A 66 0.37 -0.87 16.22
C ILE A 66 0.14 0.61 16.58
N GLN A 67 -0.46 0.88 17.74
CA GLN A 67 -0.65 2.26 18.23
C GLN A 67 0.68 2.96 18.47
N ASN A 68 1.65 2.28 19.08
CA ASN A 68 2.98 2.83 19.29
C ASN A 68 3.66 3.14 17.96
N MET A 69 3.61 2.20 17.00
CA MET A 69 4.17 2.41 15.65
C MET A 69 3.50 3.59 14.92
N ARG A 70 2.19 3.79 15.10
CA ARG A 70 1.46 4.94 14.54
C ARG A 70 1.90 6.28 15.14
N ASN A 71 2.23 6.29 16.42
CA ASN A 71 2.58 7.51 17.17
C ASN A 71 4.10 7.79 17.18
N ASP A 72 4.91 6.90 16.63
CA ASP A 72 6.36 7.01 16.59
C ASP A 72 6.82 7.66 15.28
N ASP A 73 6.69 8.98 15.22
CA ASP A 73 7.11 9.79 14.08
C ASP A 73 8.60 9.62 13.75
N ALA A 74 9.45 9.40 14.76
CA ALA A 74 10.88 9.22 14.57
C ALA A 74 11.20 7.96 13.75
N THR A 75 10.53 6.85 14.06
CA THR A 75 10.68 5.62 13.27
C THR A 75 10.14 5.76 11.86
N MET A 76 9.01 6.46 11.68
CA MET A 76 8.47 6.75 10.34
C MET A 76 9.43 7.60 9.49
N ILE A 77 10.01 8.65 10.08
CA ILE A 77 11.01 9.49 9.40
C ILE A 77 12.25 8.68 9.02
N ASN A 78 12.76 7.86 9.93
CA ASN A 78 13.92 7.01 9.67
C ASN A 78 13.63 6.01 8.52
N MET A 79 12.45 5.40 8.52
CA MET A 79 12.03 4.51 7.43
C MET A 79 11.97 5.23 6.07
N ILE A 80 11.43 6.45 6.04
CA ILE A 80 11.42 7.27 4.82
C ILE A 80 12.85 7.58 4.38
N GLN A 81 13.75 7.97 5.28
CA GLN A 81 15.15 8.24 4.98
C GLN A 81 15.88 7.01 4.42
N GLN A 82 15.68 5.84 5.03
CA GLN A 82 16.21 4.57 4.52
C GLN A 82 15.67 4.23 3.13
N THR A 83 14.40 4.55 2.89
CA THR A 83 13.77 4.38 1.58
C THR A 83 14.44 5.32 0.55
N VAL A 84 14.66 6.59 0.88
CA VAL A 84 15.37 7.54 -0.01
C VAL A 84 16.78 7.04 -0.35
N GLN A 85 17.55 6.60 0.65
CA GLN A 85 18.90 6.03 0.43
C GLN A 85 18.87 4.78 -0.45
N SER A 86 17.87 3.93 -0.27
CA SER A 86 17.70 2.74 -1.12
C SER A 86 17.32 3.12 -2.55
N ALA A 87 16.56 4.21 -2.73
CA ALA A 87 16.06 4.65 -4.03
C ALA A 87 17.22 5.14 -4.90
N GLU A 88 18.16 5.87 -4.30
CA GLU A 88 19.42 6.27 -4.93
C GLU A 88 20.22 5.06 -5.45
N THR A 89 20.17 3.93 -4.74
CA THR A 89 20.86 2.69 -5.16
C THR A 89 20.22 2.07 -6.40
N PHE A 90 18.92 2.28 -6.61
CA PHE A 90 18.16 1.79 -7.77
C PHE A 90 18.03 2.82 -8.90
N ASP A 91 18.75 3.94 -8.83
CA ASP A 91 18.70 5.06 -9.80
C ASP A 91 17.29 5.68 -9.93
N ILE A 92 16.53 5.68 -8.83
CA ILE A 92 15.20 6.28 -8.76
C ILE A 92 15.34 7.70 -8.23
N ASP A 93 15.06 8.69 -9.08
CA ASP A 93 14.99 10.10 -8.67
C ASP A 93 13.66 10.39 -7.96
N VAL A 94 13.73 10.48 -6.63
CA VAL A 94 12.59 10.73 -5.75
C VAL A 94 11.96 12.10 -6.00
N ASP A 95 12.78 13.12 -6.30
CA ASP A 95 12.30 14.50 -6.49
C ASP A 95 11.48 14.61 -7.77
N ILE A 96 11.96 13.99 -8.86
CA ILE A 96 11.22 13.93 -10.12
C ILE A 96 9.91 13.18 -9.94
N GLU A 97 9.92 12.07 -9.19
CA GLU A 97 8.72 11.27 -8.97
C GLU A 97 7.67 12.01 -8.14
N PHE A 98 8.08 12.71 -7.09
CA PHE A 98 7.19 13.52 -6.25
C PHE A 98 6.59 14.71 -7.01
N GLN A 99 7.31 15.27 -7.98
CA GLN A 99 6.83 16.36 -8.82
C GLN A 99 5.90 15.88 -9.95
N ARG A 100 5.72 14.56 -10.14
CA ARG A 100 4.81 14.06 -11.18
C ARG A 100 3.38 14.50 -10.87
N PRO A 101 2.67 15.09 -11.83
CA PRO A 101 1.29 15.50 -11.62
C PRO A 101 0.41 14.27 -11.38
N HIS A 102 -0.09 14.13 -10.14
CA HIS A 102 -1.08 13.11 -9.84
C HIS A 102 -2.33 13.34 -10.69
N LYS A 103 -2.91 12.25 -11.22
CA LYS A 103 -4.20 12.36 -11.92
C LYS A 103 -5.24 12.88 -10.93
N PRO A 104 -5.97 13.96 -11.27
CA PRO A 104 -7.01 14.46 -10.40
C PRO A 104 -8.05 13.35 -10.18
N ARG A 105 -8.48 13.19 -8.92
CA ARG A 105 -9.53 12.24 -8.58
C ARG A 105 -10.77 12.57 -9.41
N GLN A 106 -11.22 11.62 -10.23
CA GLN A 106 -12.49 11.79 -10.93
C GLN A 106 -13.60 11.84 -9.88
N LYS A 107 -14.50 12.83 -10.00
CA LYS A 107 -15.68 12.89 -9.15
C LYS A 107 -16.46 11.58 -9.30
N SER A 108 -16.86 10.98 -8.18
CA SER A 108 -17.76 9.83 -8.21
C SER A 108 -19.02 10.24 -8.94
N ARG A 109 -19.35 9.54 -10.04
CA ARG A 109 -20.64 9.72 -10.70
C ARG A 109 -21.67 8.96 -9.89
N HIS A 110 -22.67 9.65 -9.36
CA HIS A 110 -23.85 8.97 -8.83
C HIS A 110 -24.59 8.30 -10.00
N ILE A 111 -25.21 7.14 -9.76
CA ILE A 111 -26.02 6.46 -10.78
C ILE A 111 -27.19 7.34 -11.27
N ASN A 112 -27.60 8.29 -10.43
CA ASN A 112 -28.67 9.26 -10.68
C ASN A 112 -28.20 10.49 -11.49
N ASP A 113 -26.89 10.68 -11.70
CA ASP A 113 -26.35 11.79 -12.48
C ASP A 113 -26.49 11.57 -13.99
N ASN A 114 -26.95 10.38 -14.40
CA ASN A 114 -27.24 10.07 -15.79
C ASN A 114 -28.69 10.47 -16.13
N PRO A 115 -28.89 11.45 -17.04
CA PRO A 115 -30.22 11.93 -17.43
C PRO A 115 -31.09 10.85 -18.11
N HIS A 116 -30.48 9.75 -18.58
CA HIS A 116 -31.21 8.61 -19.15
C HIS A 116 -31.78 7.63 -18.11
N THR A 117 -31.36 7.72 -16.84
CA THR A 117 -31.82 6.82 -15.76
C THR A 117 -32.49 7.56 -14.60
N SER A 118 -32.63 8.88 -14.67
CA SER A 118 -33.33 9.68 -13.65
C SER A 118 -34.83 9.71 -13.90
N VAL A 119 -35.63 9.34 -12.89
CA VAL A 119 -37.10 9.52 -12.90
C VAL A 119 -37.45 10.80 -12.12
N THR A 120 -38.10 11.75 -12.78
CA THR A 120 -38.63 12.96 -12.13
C THR A 120 -39.91 12.60 -11.36
N LEU A 121 -39.85 12.61 -10.03
CA LEU A 121 -41.05 12.46 -9.20
C LEU A 121 -41.83 13.79 -9.21
N THR A 122 -42.91 13.85 -9.99
CA THR A 122 -43.91 14.92 -9.91
C THR A 122 -44.80 14.70 -8.68
N ARG A 123 -44.89 15.71 -7.81
CA ARG A 123 -45.79 15.75 -6.65
C ARG A 123 -47.20 16.17 -7.04
#